data_AF-A0A9P1DBP6-F1
#
_entry.id   AF-A0A9P1DBP6-F1
#
_cell.length_a   1.000
_cell.length_b   1.000
_cell.length_c   1.000
_cell.angle_alpha   90.00
_cell.angle_beta   90.00
_cell.angle_gamma   90.00
#
_symmetry.space_group_name_H-M   'P 1'
#
loop_
_entity.id
_entity.type
_entity.pdbx_description
1 polymer ?
#
loop_
_entity_poly.entity_id
_entity_poly.type
_entity_poly.pdbx_seq_one_letter_code
_entity_poly.pdbx_strand_id
1 'polypeptide(L)'
;VCEWMTNQAVYDVAWSEANEHVILTGQADGSVKLFDWTNPHGPIMSLEEHTAEVYGVDWNLNEKHLVSSAAWDQTVKVWDAMRGASISTFRAHQQLAYAAIWSPAR
;
A
#
# COMPACT_ATOMS: atom_id res chain seq x y z
N VAL A 1 2.69 5.88 23.03
CA VAL A 1 2.39 4.89 21.97
C VAL A 1 1.29 5.51 21.13
N CYS A 2 1.52 5.77 19.85
CA CYS A 2 0.45 6.20 18.95
C CYS A 2 -0.28 4.93 18.52
N GLU A 3 -1.57 4.84 18.82
CA GLU A 3 -2.41 3.71 18.46
C GLU A 3 -3.50 4.24 17.52
N TRP A 4 -3.56 3.65 16.34
CA TRP A 4 -4.69 3.83 15.42
C TRP A 4 -5.33 2.47 15.25
N MET A 5 -6.63 2.39 15.50
CA MET A 5 -7.39 1.15 15.41
C MET A 5 -7.97 1.03 14.00
N THR A 6 -7.61 -0.03 13.27
CA THR A 6 -8.36 -0.45 12.08
C THR A 6 -9.19 -1.67 12.44
N ASN A 7 -10.46 -1.66 12.04
CA ASN A 7 -11.33 -2.83 12.22
C ASN A 7 -11.00 -3.99 11.26
N GLN A 8 -9.95 -3.86 10.47
CA GLN A 8 -9.53 -4.82 9.45
C GLN A 8 -8.18 -5.43 9.82
N ALA A 9 -7.98 -6.68 9.40
CA ALA A 9 -6.67 -7.30 9.47
C ALA A 9 -5.70 -6.54 8.56
N VAL A 10 -4.49 -6.30 9.06
CA VAL A 10 -3.37 -5.77 8.29
C VAL A 10 -2.49 -6.97 7.93
N TYR A 11 -2.27 -7.17 6.63
CA TYR A 11 -1.49 -8.32 6.14
C TYR A 11 -0.02 -7.98 5.93
N ASP A 12 0.26 -6.75 5.53
CA ASP A 12 1.62 -6.31 5.23
C ASP A 12 1.81 -4.81 5.46
N VAL A 13 3.05 -4.40 5.70
CA VAL A 13 3.45 -3.02 5.99
C VAL A 13 4.78 -2.67 5.33
N ALA A 14 4.90 -1.45 4.83
CA ALA A 14 6.14 -0.91 4.28
C ALA A 14 6.42 0.50 4.82
N TRP A 15 7.68 0.81 5.10
CA TRP A 15 8.08 2.16 5.50
C TRP A 15 8.18 3.08 4.28
N SER A 16 7.87 4.35 4.48
CA SER A 16 8.09 5.34 3.44
C SER A 16 9.58 5.67 3.30
N GLU A 17 10.08 5.52 2.07
CA GLU A 17 11.44 5.94 1.72
C GLU A 17 11.57 7.47 1.56
N ALA A 18 10.44 8.19 1.55
CA ALA A 18 10.38 9.65 1.50
C ALA A 18 10.29 10.30 2.88
N ASN A 19 9.61 9.66 3.83
CA ASN A 19 9.28 10.25 5.13
C ASN A 19 9.31 9.19 6.24
N GLU A 20 10.22 9.33 7.21
CA GLU A 20 10.38 8.41 8.34
C GLU A 20 9.17 8.32 9.28
N HIS A 21 8.19 9.22 9.14
CA HIS A 21 6.96 9.20 9.91
C HIS A 21 5.85 8.40 9.24
N VAL A 22 6.00 8.08 7.95
CA VAL A 22 4.94 7.48 7.14
C VAL A 22 5.13 5.99 6.97
N ILE A 23 4.06 5.24 7.17
CA ILE A 23 3.96 3.80 6.97
C ILE A 23 2.81 3.52 6.01
N LEU A 24 3.04 2.62 5.06
CA LEU A 24 2.06 2.05 4.15
C LEU A 24 1.55 0.72 4.71
N THR A 25 0.26 0.45 4.60
CA THR A 25 -0.35 -0.81 5.07
C THR A 25 -1.32 -1.37 4.05
N GLY A 26 -1.25 -2.68 3.81
CA GLY A 26 -2.25 -3.44 3.05
C GLY A 26 -3.27 -4.12 3.97
N GLN A 27 -4.55 -3.90 3.72
CA GLN A 27 -5.64 -4.36 4.58
C GLN A 27 -6.53 -5.43 3.92
N ALA A 28 -7.28 -6.15 4.75
CA ALA A 28 -8.22 -7.18 4.33
C ALA A 28 -9.45 -6.69 3.56
N ASP A 29 -9.86 -5.43 3.73
CA ASP A 29 -10.96 -4.84 2.97
C ASP A 29 -10.55 -4.38 1.56
N GLY A 30 -9.31 -4.65 1.14
CA GLY A 30 -8.76 -4.17 -0.13
C GLY A 30 -8.20 -2.75 -0.06
N SER A 31 -8.26 -2.10 1.10
CA SER A 31 -7.68 -0.77 1.23
C SER A 31 -6.15 -0.84 1.38
N VAL A 32 -5.50 0.13 0.74
CA VAL A 32 -4.11 0.47 1.01
C VAL A 32 -4.12 1.81 1.72
N LYS A 33 -3.56 1.89 2.93
CA LYS A 33 -3.60 3.10 3.74
C LYS A 33 -2.21 3.59 4.09
N LEU A 34 -2.08 4.91 4.17
CA LEU A 34 -0.88 5.56 4.68
C LEU A 34 -1.20 6.12 6.05
N PHE A 35 -0.29 5.90 6.99
CA PHE A 35 -0.37 6.39 8.36
C PHE A 35 0.87 7.21 8.66
N ASP A 36 0.68 8.35 9.32
CA ASP A 36 1.76 9.08 9.97
C ASP A 36 1.74 8.70 11.45
N TRP A 37 2.79 8.04 11.96
CA TRP A 37 2.81 7.58 13.36
C TRP A 37 2.92 8.73 14.37
N THR A 38 3.26 9.94 13.91
CA THR A 38 3.23 11.16 14.73
C THR A 38 1.83 11.78 14.80
N ASN A 39 0.92 11.36 13.92
CA ASN A 39 -0.45 11.85 13.83
C ASN A 39 -1.46 10.83 14.42
N PRO A 40 -2.11 11.14 15.55
CA PRO A 40 -3.08 10.24 16.17
C PRO A 40 -4.46 10.22 15.49
N HIS A 41 -4.69 11.02 14.44
CA HIS A 41 -6.02 11.20 13.84
C HIS A 41 -6.40 10.17 12.76
N GLY A 42 -5.64 9.09 12.64
CA GLY A 42 -5.92 7.99 11.69
C GLY A 42 -5.10 8.08 10.39
N PRO A 43 -5.55 7.42 9.30
CA PRO A 43 -4.79 7.38 8.06
C PRO A 43 -4.76 8.76 7.41
N ILE A 44 -3.58 9.16 6.92
CA ILE A 44 -3.41 10.37 6.11
C ILE A 44 -3.94 10.18 4.68
N MET A 45 -4.03 8.94 4.22
CA MET A 45 -4.59 8.58 2.92
C MET A 45 -5.20 7.18 2.95
N SER A 46 -6.32 7.00 2.24
CA SER A 46 -6.98 5.71 2.02
C SER A 46 -7.15 5.49 0.52
N LEU A 47 -6.64 4.37 0.02
CA LEU A 47 -6.66 3.98 -1.39
C LEU A 47 -7.52 2.72 -1.51
N GLU A 48 -8.75 2.89 -1.99
CA GLU A 48 -9.81 1.87 -1.94
C GLU A 48 -10.21 1.43 -3.36
N GLU A 49 -9.26 0.89 -4.12
CA GLU A 49 -9.56 0.35 -5.46
C GLU A 49 -9.42 -1.16 -5.59
N HIS A 50 -8.68 -1.84 -4.71
CA HIS A 50 -8.64 -3.30 -4.76
C HIS A 50 -9.98 -3.86 -4.30
N THR A 51 -10.45 -4.90 -4.98
CA THR A 51 -11.75 -5.52 -4.68
C THR A 51 -11.63 -6.75 -3.77
N ALA A 52 -10.42 -7.03 -3.29
CA ALA A 52 -10.09 -8.14 -2.41
C ALA A 52 -8.86 -7.77 -1.56
N GLU A 53 -8.52 -8.64 -0.62
CA GLU A 53 -7.44 -8.47 0.36
C GLU A 53 -6.12 -8.08 -0.29
N VAL A 54 -5.46 -7.07 0.28
CA VAL A 54 -4.10 -6.66 -0.10
C VAL A 54 -3.10 -7.43 0.75
N TYR A 55 -2.30 -8.28 0.11
CA TYR A 55 -1.35 -9.17 0.79
C TYR A 55 0.09 -8.69 0.76
N GLY A 56 0.43 -7.84 -0.22
CA GLY A 56 1.78 -7.31 -0.34
C GLY A 56 1.72 -5.83 -0.63
N VAL A 57 2.56 -5.06 0.07
CA VAL A 57 2.80 -3.64 -0.22
C VAL A 57 4.30 -3.39 -0.24
N ASP A 58 4.74 -2.51 -1.14
CA ASP A 58 6.16 -2.14 -1.20
C ASP A 58 6.34 -0.69 -1.64
N TRP A 59 7.40 -0.07 -1.13
CA TRP A 59 7.73 1.33 -1.39
C TRP A 59 8.90 1.43 -2.36
N ASN A 60 8.77 2.26 -3.38
CA ASN A 60 9.82 2.39 -4.38
C ASN A 60 11.02 3.19 -3.83
N LEU A 61 12.21 2.58 -3.87
CA LEU A 61 13.47 3.20 -3.43
C LEU A 61 13.97 4.32 -4.34
N ASN A 62 13.69 4.20 -5.65
CA ASN A 62 14.16 5.13 -6.67
C ASN A 62 13.19 6.31 -6.82
N GLU A 63 11.92 6.01 -7.02
CA GLU A 63 10.86 6.99 -7.17
C GLU A 63 10.02 7.02 -5.90
N LYS A 64 10.49 7.75 -4.90
CA LYS A 64 9.96 7.71 -3.52
C LYS A 64 8.50 8.18 -3.35
N HIS A 65 7.87 8.67 -4.40
CA HIS A 65 6.44 8.98 -4.41
C HIS A 65 5.60 7.77 -4.85
N LEU A 66 6.22 6.71 -5.37
CA LEU A 66 5.54 5.52 -5.87
C LEU A 66 5.51 4.41 -4.85
N VAL A 67 4.38 3.72 -4.80
CA VAL A 67 4.18 2.51 -4.01
C VAL A 67 3.47 1.46 -4.86
N SER A 68 3.65 0.19 -4.52
CA SER A 68 2.94 -0.92 -5.16
C SER A 68 2.13 -1.71 -4.15
N SER A 69 1.05 -2.31 -4.62
CA SER A 69 0.27 -3.28 -3.85
C SER A 69 -0.09 -4.49 -4.70
N ALA A 70 -0.11 -5.66 -4.08
CA ALA A 70 -0.54 -6.92 -4.66
C ALA A 70 -1.75 -7.43 -3.88
N ALA A 71 -2.81 -7.79 -4.62
CA ALA A 71 -4.06 -8.21 -4.01
C ALA A 71 -4.62 -9.49 -4.62
N TRP A 72 -5.57 -10.07 -3.89
CA TRP A 72 -6.30 -11.27 -4.30
C TRP A 72 -7.29 -11.04 -5.44
N ASP A 73 -7.50 -9.79 -5.85
CA ASP A 73 -8.27 -9.43 -7.03
C ASP A 73 -7.52 -9.70 -8.36
N GLN A 74 -6.37 -10.39 -8.26
CA GLN A 74 -5.51 -10.79 -9.37
C GLN A 74 -4.78 -9.61 -10.01
N THR A 75 -4.73 -8.47 -9.32
CA THR A 75 -4.06 -7.27 -9.79
C THR A 75 -2.90 -6.87 -8.89
N VAL A 76 -1.92 -6.24 -9.54
CA VAL A 76 -0.90 -5.43 -8.89
C VAL A 76 -1.17 -3.99 -9.27
N LYS A 77 -1.31 -3.10 -8.30
CA LYS A 77 -1.52 -1.67 -8.54
C LYS A 77 -0.27 -0.89 -8.18
N VAL A 78 -0.02 0.16 -8.95
CA VAL A 78 1.00 1.17 -8.64
C VAL A 78 0.29 2.48 -8.34
N TRP A 79 0.71 3.13 -7.26
CA TRP A 79 0.09 4.32 -6.72
C TRP A 79 1.12 5.42 -6.58
N ASP A 80 0.65 6.65 -6.63
CA ASP A 80 1.40 7.82 -6.20
C ASP A 80 0.92 8.17 -4.79
N ALA A 81 1.80 8.17 -3.80
CA ALA A 81 1.52 8.50 -2.41
C ALA A 81 1.02 9.94 -2.20
N MET A 82 1.02 10.77 -3.25
CA MET A 82 0.47 12.12 -3.29
C MET A 82 -0.88 12.20 -4.01
N ARG A 83 -1.36 11.11 -4.60
CA ARG A 83 -2.62 11.04 -5.36
C ARG A 83 -3.55 9.99 -4.77
N GLY A 84 -4.85 10.32 -4.69
CA GLY A 84 -5.87 9.41 -4.19
C GLY A 84 -6.35 8.33 -5.18
N ALA A 85 -5.56 8.00 -6.21
CA ALA A 85 -5.94 7.02 -7.25
C ALA A 85 -4.71 6.29 -7.79
N SER A 86 -4.91 5.06 -8.28
CA SER A 86 -3.84 4.26 -8.88
C SER A 86 -3.38 4.87 -10.21
N ILE A 87 -2.06 4.87 -10.43
CA ILE A 87 -1.46 5.29 -11.69
C ILE A 87 -1.58 4.17 -12.73
N SER A 88 -1.48 2.92 -12.27
CA SER A 88 -1.49 1.76 -13.15
C SER A 88 -2.05 0.54 -12.42
N THR A 89 -2.79 -0.27 -13.16
CA THR A 89 -3.32 -1.56 -12.69
C THR A 89 -2.83 -2.65 -13.64
N PHE A 90 -2.04 -3.59 -13.11
CA PHE A 90 -1.47 -4.70 -13.84
C PHE A 90 -2.27 -5.97 -13.53
N ARG A 91 -2.95 -6.50 -14.55
CA ARG A 91 -3.62 -7.80 -14.46
C ARG A 91 -2.73 -8.90 -15.01
N ALA A 92 -1.59 -9.12 -14.35
CA ALA A 92 -0.58 -10.07 -14.79
C ALA A 92 -0.93 -11.53 -14.44
N HIS A 93 -1.86 -11.74 -13.51
CA HIS A 93 -2.15 -13.06 -12.95
C HIS A 93 -3.59 -13.49 -13.24
N GLN A 94 -3.80 -14.80 -13.41
CA GLN A 94 -5.13 -15.43 -13.50
C GLN A 94 -5.62 -15.93 -12.12
N GLN A 95 -4.79 -15.77 -11.09
CA GLN A 95 -4.99 -16.24 -9.72
C GLN A 95 -4.48 -15.16 -8.75
N LEU A 96 -4.54 -15.45 -7.45
CA LEU A 96 -4.18 -14.55 -6.35
C LEU A 96 -2.75 -14.00 -6.51
N ALA A 97 -2.58 -12.69 -6.34
CA ALA A 97 -1.26 -12.07 -6.20
C ALA A 97 -0.91 -11.93 -4.72
N TYR A 98 0.26 -12.46 -4.33
CA TYR A 98 0.70 -12.46 -2.93
C TYR A 98 1.67 -11.33 -2.60
N ALA A 99 2.55 -10.98 -3.53
CA ALA A 99 3.58 -9.97 -3.31
C ALA A 99 3.94 -9.28 -4.63
N ALA A 100 4.32 -8.03 -4.53
CA ALA A 100 4.98 -7.27 -5.58
C ALA A 100 6.10 -6.47 -4.91
N ILE A 101 7.30 -6.54 -5.49
CA ILE A 101 8.47 -5.83 -4.98
C ILE A 101 9.07 -4.95 -6.08
N TRP A 102 9.51 -3.76 -5.71
CA TRP A 102 10.25 -2.89 -6.58
C TRP A 102 11.66 -3.42 -6.79
N SER A 103 12.15 -3.28 -8.03
CA SER A 103 13.58 -3.51 -8.29
C SER A 103 14.39 -2.47 -7.53
N PRO A 104 15.41 -2.88 -6.76
CA PRO A 104 16.33 -1.93 -6.12
C PRO A 104 17.28 -1.28 -7.13
N ALA A 105 17.35 -1.80 -8.36
CA ALA A 105 18.16 -1.23 -9.43
C ALA A 105 17.44 -0.04 -10.10
N ARG A 106 18.23 0.92 -10.59
CA ARG A 106 17.75 2.01 -11.46
C ARG A 106 17.47 1.54 -12.87
#